data_AF-A0AAJ6U7X2-F1
#
_entry.id   AF-A0AAJ6U7X2-F1
#
_cell.length_a   1.000
_cell.length_b   1.000
_cell.length_c   1.000
_cell.angle_alpha   90.00
_cell.angle_beta   90.00
_cell.angle_gamma   90.00
#
_symmetry.space_group_name_H-M   'P 1'
#
loop_
_entity.id
_entity.type
_entity.pdbx_description
1 polymer ?
#
loop_
_entity_poly.entity_id
_entity_poly.type
_entity_poly.pdbx_seq_one_letter_code
_entity_poly.pdbx_strand_id
1 'polypeptide(L)'
;MDKTQQIIALTQLRKSVEKLGSSTEKYGDPTLLRFLIARSMDPEKAAKMFAQWLKWRAAFVPNGSIPDSEVQDELRPRKVFLQGLSRDGYPVLLVKANKHFPSKDQLQFKKFVVHLLDKAIASLFKGREMGNEKLIAILDLQHIAYKNIDARGLITGFQLLQAYYPERLAKCFILSMPWFFVSVWRMVSRFLEKATLEKVVIVASEEERDFFVKEIGEVLPEEYGGRAMLVAPQEVTVPPVEG
;
A
#
# COMPACT_ATOMS: atom_id res chain seq x y z
N MET A 1 -13.66 17.51 12.15
CA MET A 1 -14.42 18.03 10.99
C MET A 1 -15.87 17.65 11.19
N ASP A 2 -16.80 18.58 10.99
CA ASP A 2 -18.22 18.33 11.21
C ASP A 2 -18.80 17.42 10.11
N LYS A 3 -19.77 16.57 10.45
CA LYS A 3 -20.43 15.65 9.50
C LYS A 3 -21.07 16.41 8.34
N THR A 4 -21.58 17.61 8.59
CA THR A 4 -22.16 18.48 7.55
C THR A 4 -21.15 18.84 6.47
N GLN A 5 -19.92 19.18 6.87
CA GLN A 5 -18.85 19.54 5.92
C GLN A 5 -18.44 18.34 5.04
N GLN A 6 -18.42 17.13 5.61
CA GLN A 6 -18.16 15.91 4.84
C GLN A 6 -19.24 15.65 3.78
N ILE A 7 -20.52 15.77 4.15
CA ILE A 7 -21.65 15.57 3.23
C ILE A 7 -21.61 16.58 2.08
N ILE A 8 -21.30 17.84 2.37
CA ILE A 8 -21.16 18.89 1.35
C ILE A 8 -20.00 18.54 0.39
N ALA A 9 -18.84 18.18 0.93
CA ALA A 9 -17.67 17.83 0.12
C ALA A 9 -17.92 16.59 -0.76
N LEU A 10 -18.59 15.56 -0.23
CA LEU A 10 -18.99 14.38 -0.99
C LEU A 10 -19.97 14.73 -2.12
N THR A 11 -20.96 15.56 -1.84
CA THR A 11 -21.94 16.01 -2.85
C THR A 11 -21.24 16.79 -3.97
N GLN A 12 -20.32 17.69 -3.62
CA GLN A 12 -19.54 18.46 -4.60
C GLN A 12 -18.61 17.57 -5.42
N LEU A 13 -17.96 16.60 -4.78
CA LEU A 13 -17.11 15.62 -5.46
C LEU A 13 -17.91 14.83 -6.49
N ARG A 14 -19.06 14.26 -6.11
CA ARG A 14 -19.91 13.46 -7.03
C ARG A 14 -20.29 14.27 -8.28
N LYS A 15 -20.76 15.51 -8.08
CA LYS A 15 -21.06 16.44 -9.20
C LYS A 15 -19.85 16.75 -10.07
N SER A 16 -18.68 16.94 -9.47
CA SER A 16 -17.44 17.19 -10.22
C SER A 16 -16.97 15.96 -11.01
N VAL A 17 -17.16 14.75 -10.49
CA VAL A 17 -16.86 13.50 -11.20
C VAL A 17 -17.79 13.33 -12.42
N GLU A 18 -19.08 13.63 -12.28
CA GLU A 18 -20.05 13.61 -13.38
C GLU A 18 -19.67 14.60 -14.49
N LYS A 19 -19.29 15.84 -14.12
CA LYS A 19 -18.80 16.85 -15.08
C LYS A 19 -17.56 16.40 -15.85
N LEU A 20 -16.74 15.52 -15.26
CA LEU A 20 -15.56 14.93 -15.91
C LEU A 20 -15.91 13.70 -16.79
N GLY A 21 -17.20 13.37 -16.93
CA GLY A 21 -17.67 12.23 -17.73
C GLY A 21 -17.45 10.87 -17.07
N SER A 22 -17.33 10.82 -15.73
CA SER A 22 -17.17 9.59 -14.95
C SER A 22 -18.34 9.39 -13.98
N SER A 23 -18.53 8.17 -13.46
CA SER A 23 -19.60 7.85 -12.49
C SER A 23 -19.03 7.41 -11.14
N THR A 24 -19.76 7.73 -10.07
CA THR A 24 -19.47 7.31 -8.69
C THR A 24 -20.43 6.24 -8.16
N GLU A 25 -21.39 5.79 -8.97
CA GLU A 25 -22.52 4.94 -8.52
C GLU A 25 -22.06 3.61 -7.89
N LYS A 26 -20.96 3.05 -8.39
CA LYS A 26 -20.39 1.78 -7.88
C LYS A 26 -19.57 1.95 -6.59
N TYR A 27 -19.47 3.16 -6.04
CA TYR A 27 -18.57 3.47 -4.94
C TYR A 27 -19.29 4.20 -3.82
N GLY A 28 -19.19 3.62 -2.62
CA GLY A 28 -19.75 4.19 -1.40
C GLY A 28 -18.97 5.42 -0.94
N ASP A 29 -19.58 6.18 -0.02
CA ASP A 29 -18.96 7.33 0.63
C ASP A 29 -17.58 7.04 1.24
N PRO A 30 -17.32 5.86 1.86
CA PRO A 30 -16.01 5.59 2.44
C PRO A 30 -14.89 5.58 1.38
N THR A 31 -15.14 5.04 0.18
CA THR A 31 -14.19 5.10 -0.94
C THR A 31 -13.90 6.55 -1.33
N LEU A 32 -14.95 7.35 -1.52
CA LEU A 32 -14.84 8.73 -2.00
C LEU A 32 -14.18 9.66 -0.98
N LEU A 33 -14.43 9.45 0.31
CA LEU A 33 -13.77 10.17 1.40
C LEU A 33 -12.26 9.99 1.37
N ARG A 34 -11.73 8.82 0.96
CA ARG A 34 -10.27 8.62 0.82
C ARG A 34 -9.66 9.58 -0.21
N PHE A 35 -10.34 9.81 -1.33
CA PHE A 35 -9.89 10.76 -2.35
C PHE A 35 -9.98 12.21 -1.87
N LEU A 36 -11.04 12.55 -1.14
CA LEU A 36 -11.17 13.87 -0.50
C LEU A 36 -10.03 14.12 0.48
N ILE A 37 -9.78 13.20 1.41
CA ILE A 37 -8.70 13.33 2.41
C ILE A 37 -7.33 13.47 1.71
N ALA A 38 -7.05 12.64 0.70
CA ALA A 38 -5.79 12.70 -0.06
C ALA A 38 -5.59 14.02 -0.83
N ARG A 39 -6.65 14.82 -1.00
CA ARG A 39 -6.62 16.14 -1.63
C ARG A 39 -7.10 17.24 -0.69
N SER A 40 -6.86 17.07 0.61
CA SER A 40 -7.12 18.09 1.63
C SER A 40 -8.58 18.60 1.63
N MET A 41 -9.51 17.69 1.38
CA MET A 41 -10.95 17.94 1.25
C MET A 41 -11.36 18.85 0.08
N ASP A 42 -10.49 19.06 -0.91
CA ASP A 42 -10.79 19.78 -2.15
C ASP A 42 -11.57 18.88 -3.12
N PRO A 43 -12.87 19.14 -3.38
CA PRO A 43 -13.71 18.24 -4.17
C PRO A 43 -13.33 18.21 -5.65
N GLU A 44 -12.80 19.29 -6.21
CA GLU A 44 -12.39 19.32 -7.62
C GLU A 44 -11.10 18.53 -7.85
N LYS A 45 -10.11 18.71 -6.97
CA LYS A 45 -8.87 17.93 -7.03
C LYS A 45 -9.13 16.45 -6.76
N ALA A 46 -9.97 16.14 -5.78
CA ALA A 46 -10.36 14.77 -5.48
C ALA A 46 -11.13 14.13 -6.64
N ALA A 47 -12.04 14.86 -7.30
CA ALA A 47 -12.77 14.35 -8.47
C ALA A 47 -11.83 14.04 -9.66
N LYS A 48 -10.85 14.93 -9.93
CA LYS A 48 -9.82 14.68 -10.95
C LYS A 48 -9.00 13.43 -10.65
N MET A 49 -8.55 13.27 -9.40
CA MET A 49 -7.80 12.08 -8.96
C MET A 49 -8.66 10.82 -9.08
N PHE A 50 -9.94 10.88 -8.68
CA PHE A 50 -10.86 9.75 -8.76
C PHE A 50 -11.13 9.32 -10.21
N ALA A 51 -11.40 10.27 -11.11
CA ALA A 51 -11.58 9.98 -12.54
C ALA A 51 -10.32 9.37 -13.19
N GLN A 52 -9.14 9.87 -12.84
CA GLN A 52 -7.86 9.28 -13.28
C GLN A 52 -7.67 7.87 -12.74
N TRP A 53 -8.03 7.63 -11.48
CA TRP A 53 -7.97 6.32 -10.87
C TRP A 53 -8.92 5.34 -11.54
N LEU A 54 -10.16 5.73 -11.86
CA LEU A 54 -11.11 4.88 -12.59
C LEU A 54 -10.55 4.45 -13.96
N LYS A 55 -10.02 5.41 -14.72
CA LYS A 55 -9.42 5.14 -16.03
C LYS A 55 -8.22 4.20 -15.90
N TRP A 56 -7.38 4.41 -14.88
CA TRP A 56 -6.23 3.55 -14.62
C TRP A 56 -6.65 2.14 -14.20
N ARG A 57 -7.63 1.99 -13.29
CA ARG A 57 -8.16 0.68 -12.88
C ARG A 57 -8.72 -0.09 -14.06
N ALA A 58 -9.51 0.56 -14.92
CA ALA A 58 -10.08 -0.07 -16.11
C ALA A 58 -9.00 -0.57 -17.09
N ALA A 59 -7.89 0.15 -17.21
CA ALA A 59 -6.80 -0.24 -18.12
C ALA A 59 -5.82 -1.26 -17.52
N PHE A 60 -5.49 -1.12 -16.23
CA PHE A 60 -4.41 -1.87 -15.58
C PHE A 60 -4.89 -3.12 -14.85
N VAL A 61 -6.13 -3.10 -14.34
CA VAL A 61 -6.75 -4.21 -13.60
C VAL A 61 -8.19 -4.44 -14.12
N PRO A 62 -8.34 -4.76 -15.42
CA PRO A 62 -9.67 -4.81 -16.07
C PRO A 62 -10.61 -5.84 -15.46
N ASN A 63 -10.06 -6.92 -14.90
CA ASN A 63 -10.81 -8.01 -14.26
C ASN A 63 -11.04 -7.78 -12.76
N GLY A 64 -10.81 -6.57 -12.26
CA GLY A 64 -10.96 -6.20 -10.85
C GLY A 64 -9.81 -6.64 -9.94
N SER A 65 -9.09 -7.71 -10.30
CA SER A 65 -7.86 -8.15 -9.64
C SER A 65 -6.82 -8.66 -10.64
N ILE A 66 -5.56 -8.73 -10.21
CA ILE A 66 -4.47 -9.37 -10.95
C ILE A 66 -4.26 -10.76 -10.32
N PRO A 67 -4.37 -11.87 -11.08
CA PRO A 67 -4.20 -13.21 -10.54
C PRO A 67 -2.72 -13.55 -10.30
N ASP A 68 -2.46 -14.50 -9.40
CA ASP A 68 -1.12 -15.01 -9.10
C ASP A 68 -0.36 -15.44 -10.36
N SER A 69 -1.07 -16.00 -11.36
CA SER A 69 -0.51 -16.45 -12.65
C SER A 69 0.16 -15.34 -13.46
N GLU A 70 -0.27 -14.09 -13.32
CA GLU A 70 0.34 -12.95 -14.03
C GLU A 70 1.58 -12.40 -13.32
N VAL A 71 1.84 -12.81 -12.09
CA VAL A 71 2.90 -12.25 -11.23
C VAL A 71 3.83 -13.32 -10.63
N GLN A 72 3.79 -14.55 -11.17
CA GLN A 72 4.50 -15.70 -10.63
C GLN A 72 6.01 -15.50 -10.51
N ASP A 73 6.64 -14.83 -11.47
CA ASP A 73 8.08 -14.60 -11.46
C ASP A 73 8.53 -13.71 -10.28
N GLU A 74 7.67 -12.82 -9.82
CA GLU A 74 7.94 -11.93 -8.67
C GLU A 74 7.57 -12.58 -7.34
N LEU A 75 6.63 -13.52 -7.37
CA LEU A 75 6.22 -14.34 -6.23
C LEU A 75 7.20 -15.48 -5.94
N ARG A 76 7.80 -16.09 -6.97
CA ARG A 76 8.69 -17.26 -6.88
C ARG A 76 9.85 -17.08 -5.87
N PRO A 77 10.52 -15.91 -5.76
CA PRO A 77 11.59 -15.70 -4.80
C PRO A 77 11.15 -15.73 -3.32
N ARG A 78 9.83 -15.74 -3.03
CA ARG A 78 9.26 -15.62 -1.67
C ARG A 78 9.91 -14.46 -0.90
N LYS A 79 9.84 -13.28 -1.51
CA LYS A 79 10.40 -12.02 -0.99
C LYS A 79 9.38 -11.14 -0.28
N VAL A 80 8.09 -11.46 -0.36
CA VAL A 80 7.01 -10.75 0.33
C VAL A 80 6.14 -11.76 1.06
N PHE A 81 5.65 -11.35 2.24
CA PHE A 81 4.77 -12.10 3.10
C PHE A 81 3.61 -11.20 3.53
N LEU A 82 2.41 -11.75 3.60
CA LEU A 82 1.21 -11.06 4.05
C LEU A 82 0.82 -11.65 5.40
N GLN A 83 1.30 -11.01 6.46
CA GLN A 83 1.04 -11.43 7.83
C GLN A 83 -0.37 -11.02 8.27
N GLY A 84 -0.76 -11.48 9.46
CA GLY A 84 -2.03 -11.12 10.08
C GLY A 84 -2.16 -9.63 10.40
N LEU A 85 -3.20 -9.29 11.15
CA LEU A 85 -3.51 -7.91 11.49
C LEU A 85 -2.60 -7.40 12.61
N SER A 86 -2.08 -6.19 12.43
CA SER A 86 -1.40 -5.44 13.48
C SER A 86 -2.32 -5.16 14.66
N ARG A 87 -1.77 -4.59 15.74
CA ARG A 87 -2.56 -4.22 16.92
C ARG A 87 -3.74 -3.29 16.62
N ASP A 88 -3.57 -2.40 15.63
CA ASP A 88 -4.60 -1.46 15.18
C ASP A 88 -5.49 -2.03 14.06
N GLY A 89 -5.36 -3.32 13.76
CA GLY A 89 -6.22 -4.03 12.82
C GLY A 89 -5.83 -3.89 11.36
N TYR A 90 -4.58 -3.57 11.04
CA TYR A 90 -4.11 -3.43 9.65
C TYR A 90 -3.29 -4.64 9.20
N PRO A 91 -3.51 -5.22 8.01
CA PRO A 91 -2.67 -6.27 7.46
C PRO A 91 -1.25 -5.77 7.27
N VAL A 92 -0.29 -6.67 7.48
CA VAL A 92 1.13 -6.35 7.50
C VAL A 92 1.81 -7.02 6.31
N LEU A 93 2.27 -6.20 5.35
CA LEU A 93 3.11 -6.64 4.24
C LEU A 93 4.57 -6.57 4.64
N LEU A 94 5.21 -7.73 4.81
CA LEU A 94 6.63 -7.85 5.11
C LEU A 94 7.42 -8.17 3.84
N VAL A 95 8.39 -7.33 3.50
CA VAL A 95 9.26 -7.45 2.32
C VAL A 95 10.69 -7.71 2.77
N LYS A 96 11.26 -8.85 2.35
CA LYS A 96 12.68 -9.18 2.52
C LYS A 96 13.47 -8.70 1.31
N ALA A 97 14.14 -7.56 1.44
CA ALA A 97 14.80 -6.89 0.32
C ALA A 97 16.01 -7.67 -0.21
N ASN A 98 16.69 -8.46 0.61
CA ASN A 98 17.80 -9.33 0.16
C ASN A 98 17.38 -10.43 -0.83
N LYS A 99 16.07 -10.72 -0.94
CA LYS A 99 15.48 -11.63 -1.94
C LYS A 99 14.89 -10.90 -3.14
N HIS A 100 14.90 -9.57 -3.14
CA HIS A 100 14.46 -8.77 -4.27
C HIS A 100 15.59 -8.64 -5.30
N PHE A 101 15.24 -8.76 -6.58
CA PHE A 101 16.12 -8.47 -7.70
C PHE A 101 15.38 -7.51 -8.63
N PRO A 102 16.05 -6.46 -9.14
CA PRO A 102 15.44 -5.51 -10.07
C PRO A 102 14.81 -6.24 -11.25
N SER A 103 13.52 -5.99 -11.49
CA SER A 103 12.79 -6.69 -12.54
C SER A 103 13.20 -6.19 -13.92
N LYS A 104 13.45 -7.14 -14.84
CA LYS A 104 13.68 -6.82 -16.26
C LYS A 104 12.39 -6.37 -16.94
N ASP A 105 11.24 -6.89 -16.48
CA ASP A 105 9.93 -6.49 -16.94
C ASP A 105 9.26 -5.57 -15.92
N GLN A 106 9.32 -4.28 -16.21
CA GLN A 106 8.77 -3.24 -15.35
C GLN A 106 7.23 -3.26 -15.30
N LEU A 107 6.56 -3.79 -16.34
CA LEU A 107 5.10 -3.95 -16.32
C LEU A 107 4.72 -5.07 -15.35
N GLN A 108 5.43 -6.20 -15.44
CA GLN A 108 5.22 -7.35 -14.57
C GLN A 108 5.49 -6.99 -13.09
N PHE A 109 6.55 -6.21 -12.80
CA PHE A 109 6.77 -5.68 -11.46
C PHE A 109 5.64 -4.77 -10.96
N LYS A 110 5.13 -3.86 -11.80
CA LYS A 110 3.98 -3.01 -11.43
C LYS A 110 2.73 -3.85 -11.14
N LYS A 111 2.45 -4.87 -11.96
CA LYS A 111 1.36 -5.82 -11.73
C LYS A 111 1.54 -6.54 -10.39
N PHE A 112 2.75 -6.95 -10.06
CA PHE A 112 3.06 -7.57 -8.78
C PHE A 112 2.80 -6.64 -7.58
N VAL A 113 3.23 -5.38 -7.64
CA VAL A 113 2.94 -4.42 -6.57
C VAL A 113 1.43 -4.21 -6.40
N VAL A 114 0.70 -4.01 -7.50
CA VAL A 114 -0.76 -3.86 -7.49
C VAL A 114 -1.46 -5.10 -6.93
N HIS A 115 -1.01 -6.29 -7.32
CA HIS A 115 -1.50 -7.56 -6.80
C HIS A 115 -1.39 -7.64 -5.27
N LEU A 116 -0.22 -7.30 -4.72
CA LEU A 116 0.02 -7.34 -3.27
C LEU A 116 -0.83 -6.31 -2.52
N LEU A 117 -0.95 -5.10 -3.04
CA LEU A 117 -1.75 -4.04 -2.43
C LEU A 117 -3.24 -4.40 -2.43
N ASP A 118 -3.77 -4.85 -3.56
CA ASP A 118 -5.18 -5.27 -3.68
C ASP A 118 -5.46 -6.44 -2.75
N LYS A 119 -4.58 -7.46 -2.71
CA LYS A 119 -4.74 -8.63 -1.84
C LYS A 119 -4.69 -8.26 -0.36
N ALA A 120 -3.75 -7.40 0.05
CA ALA A 120 -3.68 -6.92 1.43
C ALA A 120 -4.93 -6.13 1.83
N ILE A 121 -5.40 -5.20 1.01
CA ILE A 121 -6.59 -4.41 1.29
C ILE A 121 -7.84 -5.30 1.37
N ALA A 122 -7.99 -6.21 0.42
CA ALA A 122 -9.16 -7.07 0.36
C ALA A 122 -9.20 -8.08 1.53
N SER A 123 -8.06 -8.45 2.12
CA SER A 123 -8.02 -9.28 3.33
C SER A 123 -8.72 -8.65 4.55
N LEU A 124 -8.99 -7.34 4.51
CA LEU A 124 -9.74 -6.62 5.54
C LEU A 124 -11.24 -6.57 5.32
N PHE A 125 -11.73 -6.93 4.14
CA PHE A 125 -13.14 -6.76 3.82
C PHE A 125 -13.97 -7.80 4.60
N LYS A 126 -14.95 -7.32 5.37
CA LYS A 126 -15.91 -8.15 6.10
C LYS A 126 -17.29 -8.01 5.47
N GLY A 127 -17.40 -8.47 4.22
CA GLY A 127 -18.60 -8.35 3.39
C GLY A 127 -18.82 -6.98 2.74
N ARG A 128 -18.20 -5.89 3.23
CA ARG A 128 -18.28 -4.55 2.62
C ARG A 128 -17.05 -3.68 2.92
N GLU A 129 -16.87 -2.60 2.15
CA GLU A 129 -15.87 -1.56 2.42
C GLU A 129 -16.33 -0.68 3.61
N MET A 130 -15.46 -0.56 4.62
CA MET A 130 -15.53 0.32 5.78
C MET A 130 -14.79 1.66 5.56
N GLY A 131 -13.86 1.71 4.61
CA GLY A 131 -13.12 2.91 4.20
C GLY A 131 -11.86 3.23 5.00
N ASN A 132 -11.54 2.43 6.01
CA ASN A 132 -10.29 2.50 6.75
C ASN A 132 -9.42 1.24 6.53
N GLU A 133 -9.58 0.54 5.41
CA GLU A 133 -8.72 -0.60 5.10
C GLU A 133 -7.36 -0.09 4.66
N LYS A 134 -6.50 0.12 5.65
CA LYS A 134 -5.11 0.51 5.47
C LYS A 134 -4.21 -0.70 5.69
N LEU A 135 -3.00 -0.64 5.18
CA LEU A 135 -1.96 -1.64 5.40
C LEU A 135 -0.74 -1.02 6.07
N ILE A 136 0.04 -1.87 6.73
CA ILE A 136 1.39 -1.54 7.17
C ILE A 136 2.39 -2.26 6.25
N ALA A 137 3.40 -1.54 5.78
CA ALA A 137 4.51 -2.11 5.05
C ALA A 137 5.75 -2.21 5.95
N ILE A 138 6.48 -3.31 5.87
CA ILE A 138 7.77 -3.51 6.52
C ILE A 138 8.77 -3.85 5.43
N LEU A 139 9.81 -3.04 5.28
CA LEU A 139 10.94 -3.30 4.40
C LEU A 139 12.14 -3.70 5.25
N ASP A 140 12.46 -4.98 5.23
CA ASP A 140 13.65 -5.51 5.87
C ASP A 140 14.84 -5.46 4.91
N LEU A 141 15.83 -4.63 5.24
CA LEU A 141 17.07 -4.47 4.49
C LEU A 141 18.21 -5.34 5.03
N GLN A 142 17.94 -6.22 6.00
CA GLN A 142 18.94 -7.13 6.54
C GLN A 142 19.54 -8.00 5.41
N HIS A 143 20.87 -8.05 5.37
CA HIS A 143 21.66 -8.76 4.36
C HIS A 143 21.43 -8.29 2.90
N ILE A 144 20.92 -7.07 2.68
CA ILE A 144 20.84 -6.52 1.33
C ILE A 144 22.24 -6.36 0.72
N ALA A 145 22.39 -6.76 -0.54
CA ALA A 145 23.61 -6.59 -1.32
C ALA A 145 23.35 -5.71 -2.56
N TYR A 146 24.42 -5.24 -3.21
CA TYR A 146 24.32 -4.37 -4.39
C TYR A 146 23.42 -4.92 -5.51
N LYS A 147 23.42 -6.25 -5.72
CA LYS A 147 22.55 -6.93 -6.71
C LYS A 147 21.04 -6.79 -6.42
N ASN A 148 20.69 -6.45 -5.18
CA ASN A 148 19.30 -6.31 -4.73
C ASN A 148 18.82 -4.84 -4.76
N ILE A 149 19.71 -3.88 -4.96
CA ILE A 149 19.35 -2.46 -4.93
C ILE A 149 18.49 -2.13 -6.15
N ASP A 150 17.25 -1.72 -5.90
CA ASP A 150 16.31 -1.27 -6.93
C ASP A 150 15.63 0.05 -6.54
N ALA A 151 16.35 1.17 -6.72
CA ALA A 151 15.79 2.50 -6.48
C ALA A 151 14.54 2.77 -7.35
N ARG A 152 14.55 2.28 -8.60
CA ARG A 152 13.44 2.44 -9.54
C ARG A 152 12.21 1.66 -9.08
N GLY A 153 12.39 0.43 -8.60
CA GLY A 153 11.34 -0.40 -8.04
C GLY A 153 10.70 0.24 -6.80
N LEU A 154 11.51 0.77 -5.87
CA LEU A 154 11.02 1.50 -4.71
C LEU A 154 10.22 2.75 -5.10
N ILE A 155 10.76 3.58 -6.00
CA ILE A 155 10.06 4.76 -6.52
C ILE A 155 8.73 4.35 -7.16
N THR A 156 8.71 3.28 -7.96
CA THR A 156 7.50 2.77 -8.61
C THR A 156 6.45 2.33 -7.58
N GLY A 157 6.86 1.64 -6.52
CA GLY A 157 5.96 1.23 -5.44
C GLY A 157 5.31 2.42 -4.71
N PHE A 158 6.12 3.41 -4.33
CA PHE A 158 5.60 4.63 -3.69
C PHE A 158 4.72 5.47 -4.64
N GLN A 159 5.06 5.55 -5.93
CA GLN A 159 4.23 6.23 -6.92
C GLN A 159 2.87 5.56 -7.08
N LEU A 160 2.81 4.22 -7.14
CA LEU A 160 1.54 3.48 -7.19
C LEU A 160 0.71 3.77 -5.93
N LEU A 161 1.32 3.70 -4.75
CA LEU A 161 0.66 4.00 -3.47
C LEU A 161 0.03 5.41 -3.46
N GLN A 162 0.80 6.42 -3.85
CA GLN A 162 0.39 7.82 -3.84
C GLN A 162 -0.69 8.14 -4.89
N ALA A 163 -0.56 7.58 -6.09
CA ALA A 163 -1.45 7.90 -7.20
C ALA A 163 -2.76 7.12 -7.16
N TYR A 164 -2.72 5.84 -6.75
CA TYR A 164 -3.83 4.91 -6.95
C TYR A 164 -4.35 4.23 -5.68
N TYR A 165 -3.68 4.40 -4.55
CA TYR A 165 -4.10 3.86 -3.26
C TYR A 165 -4.19 4.97 -2.19
N PRO A 166 -4.96 6.06 -2.46
CA PRO A 166 -5.09 7.16 -1.51
C PRO A 166 -5.60 6.64 -0.17
N GLU A 167 -4.96 7.12 0.90
CA GLU A 167 -5.30 6.76 2.28
C GLU A 167 -5.30 5.24 2.56
N ARG A 168 -4.46 4.45 1.87
CA ARG A 168 -4.30 3.01 2.13
C ARG A 168 -3.02 2.64 2.88
N LEU A 169 -2.01 3.51 2.92
CA LEU A 169 -0.81 3.28 3.76
C LEU A 169 -1.06 3.86 5.16
N ALA A 170 -0.99 3.01 6.19
CA ALA A 170 -1.00 3.42 7.59
C ALA A 170 0.40 3.82 8.05
N LYS A 171 1.38 2.92 7.89
CA LYS A 171 2.78 3.13 8.25
C LYS A 171 3.70 2.27 7.39
N CYS A 172 4.94 2.71 7.21
CA CYS A 172 5.97 1.99 6.49
C CYS A 172 7.24 1.93 7.35
N PHE A 173 7.62 0.75 7.83
CA PHE A 173 8.85 0.56 8.60
C PHE A 173 10.00 0.13 7.70
N ILE A 174 11.16 0.75 7.86
CA ILE A 174 12.41 0.33 7.19
C ILE A 174 13.35 -0.17 8.27
N LEU A 175 13.66 -1.47 8.22
CA LEU A 175 14.50 -2.16 9.20
C LEU A 175 15.92 -2.35 8.66
N SER A 176 16.90 -2.40 9.56
CA SER A 176 18.26 -2.87 9.27
C SER A 176 18.94 -2.13 8.12
N MET A 177 18.67 -0.83 7.95
CA MET A 177 19.19 -0.04 6.82
C MET A 177 20.72 0.14 6.92
N PRO A 178 21.51 -0.43 5.99
CA PRO A 178 22.96 -0.27 6.03
C PRO A 178 23.37 1.13 5.56
N TRP A 179 24.55 1.58 5.99
CA TRP A 179 25.05 2.94 5.74
C TRP A 179 25.04 3.34 4.25
N PHE A 180 25.35 2.41 3.33
CA PHE A 180 25.37 2.71 1.89
C PHE A 180 23.96 2.91 1.32
N PHE A 181 22.95 2.28 1.92
CA PHE A 181 21.57 2.37 1.46
C PHE A 181 20.93 3.71 1.83
N VAL A 182 21.49 4.45 2.80
CA VAL A 182 21.06 5.82 3.14
C VAL A 182 21.05 6.72 1.89
N SER A 183 22.05 6.57 1.00
CA SER A 183 22.11 7.34 -0.25
C SER A 183 21.00 6.95 -1.23
N VAL A 184 20.65 5.66 -1.30
CA VAL A 184 19.52 5.15 -2.09
C VAL A 184 18.21 5.70 -1.53
N TRP A 185 18.01 5.61 -0.22
CA TRP A 185 16.83 6.14 0.45
C TRP A 185 16.68 7.64 0.22
N ARG A 186 17.76 8.42 0.34
CA ARG A 186 17.76 9.87 0.05
C ARG A 186 17.37 10.18 -1.40
N MET A 187 17.70 9.31 -2.36
CA MET A 187 17.24 9.46 -3.74
C MET A 187 15.74 9.14 -3.86
N VAL A 188 15.30 8.02 -3.29
CA VAL A 188 13.90 7.57 -3.34
C VAL A 188 12.97 8.59 -2.65
N SER A 189 13.34 9.07 -1.46
CA SER A 189 12.51 9.96 -0.64
C SER A 189 12.15 11.29 -1.31
N ARG A 190 12.95 11.74 -2.30
CA ARG A 190 12.65 12.94 -3.11
C ARG A 190 11.42 12.79 -3.99
N PHE A 191 10.96 11.57 -4.24
CA PHE A 191 9.77 11.27 -5.03
C PHE A 191 8.53 11.02 -4.15
N LEU A 192 8.68 11.07 -2.82
CA LEU A 192 7.57 10.88 -1.90
C LEU A 192 6.88 12.21 -1.60
N GLU A 193 5.55 12.20 -1.64
CA GLU A 193 4.74 13.29 -1.10
C GLU A 193 4.92 13.37 0.41
N LYS A 194 4.80 14.58 0.98
CA LYS A 194 5.00 14.83 2.42
C LYS A 194 4.18 13.86 3.30
N ALA A 195 2.91 13.65 2.95
CA ALA A 195 2.01 12.75 3.70
C ALA A 195 2.45 11.27 3.67
N THR A 196 3.16 10.83 2.62
CA THR A 196 3.74 9.48 2.56
C THR A 196 5.03 9.43 3.38
N LEU A 197 5.88 10.44 3.25
CA LEU A 197 7.15 10.50 3.96
C LEU A 197 6.95 10.52 5.49
N GLU A 198 5.94 11.26 5.97
CA GLU A 198 5.54 11.31 7.40
C GLU A 198 5.08 9.95 7.95
N LYS A 199 4.71 8.99 7.08
CA LYS A 199 4.31 7.62 7.46
C LYS A 199 5.49 6.64 7.47
N VAL A 200 6.68 7.06 7.02
CA VAL A 200 7.87 6.21 6.99
C VAL A 200 8.63 6.32 8.30
N VAL A 201 8.91 5.18 8.93
CA VAL A 201 9.72 5.08 10.15
C VAL A 201 10.95 4.25 9.83
N ILE A 202 12.13 4.85 9.93
CA ILE A 202 13.40 4.12 9.87
C ILE A 202 13.68 3.62 11.28
N VAL A 203 13.87 2.31 11.45
CA VAL A 203 14.15 1.72 12.76
C VAL A 203 15.67 1.61 12.92
N ALA A 204 16.27 2.54 13.65
CA ALA A 204 17.73 2.64 13.85
C ALA A 204 18.16 2.65 15.33
N SER A 205 17.22 2.85 16.25
CA SER A 205 17.43 2.84 17.71
C SER A 205 16.59 1.77 18.41
N GLU A 206 16.92 1.46 19.66
CA GLU A 206 16.13 0.54 20.50
C GLU A 206 14.72 1.06 20.75
N GLU A 207 14.55 2.38 20.95
CA GLU A 207 13.22 2.99 21.12
C GLU A 207 12.33 2.80 19.89
N GLU A 208 12.87 3.03 18.68
CA GLU A 208 12.15 2.77 17.43
C GLU A 208 11.87 1.28 17.22
N ARG A 209 12.76 0.41 17.70
CA ARG A 209 12.58 -1.05 17.64
C ARG A 209 11.43 -1.50 18.54
N ASP A 210 11.39 -1.01 19.77
CA ASP A 210 10.31 -1.28 20.73
C ASP A 210 8.98 -0.72 20.23
N PHE A 211 9.00 0.49 19.67
CA PHE A 211 7.84 1.10 19.02
C PHE A 211 7.31 0.22 17.87
N PHE A 212 8.20 -0.23 16.98
CA PHE A 212 7.85 -1.13 15.88
C PHE A 212 7.23 -2.44 16.38
N VAL A 213 7.85 -3.13 17.36
CA VAL A 213 7.30 -4.37 17.91
C VAL A 213 5.93 -4.16 18.52
N LYS A 214 5.76 -3.09 19.30
CA LYS A 214 4.50 -2.77 19.98
C LYS A 214 3.37 -2.42 19.00
N GLU A 215 3.68 -1.69 17.94
CA GLU A 215 2.70 -1.28 16.91
C GLU A 215 2.17 -2.49 16.13
N ILE A 216 3.06 -3.41 15.75
CA ILE A 216 2.68 -4.57 14.95
C ILE A 216 2.11 -5.69 15.83
N GLY A 217 2.78 -6.02 16.93
CA GLY A 217 2.39 -7.09 17.85
C GLY A 217 2.74 -8.50 17.35
N GLU A 218 1.95 -9.48 17.81
CA GLU A 218 2.25 -10.91 17.71
C GLU A 218 2.32 -11.48 16.29
N VAL A 219 1.79 -10.76 15.30
CA VAL A 219 1.80 -11.15 13.89
C VAL A 219 3.18 -11.01 13.23
N LEU A 220 4.14 -10.41 13.94
CA LEU A 220 5.54 -10.44 13.55
C LEU A 220 6.12 -11.86 13.67
N PRO A 221 7.00 -12.25 12.74
CA PRO A 221 7.85 -13.42 12.94
C PRO A 221 8.80 -13.28 14.14
N GLU A 222 9.28 -14.42 14.65
CA GLU A 222 10.21 -14.47 15.80
C GLU A 222 11.46 -13.61 15.58
N GLU A 223 12.02 -13.60 14.37
CA GLU A 223 13.19 -12.78 14.01
C GLU A 223 12.94 -11.26 14.18
N TYR A 224 11.67 -10.83 14.20
CA TYR A 224 11.26 -9.45 14.42
C TYR A 224 10.66 -9.21 15.81
N GLY A 225 10.63 -10.21 16.70
CA GLY A 225 10.14 -10.08 18.08
C GLY A 225 8.67 -10.45 18.28
N GLY A 226 8.04 -11.16 17.34
CA GLY A 226 6.71 -11.76 17.53
C GLY A 226 6.76 -13.27 17.60
N ARG A 227 5.65 -13.95 17.25
CA ARG A 227 5.51 -15.42 17.31
C ARG A 227 4.87 -16.04 16.07
N ALA A 228 4.62 -15.25 15.03
CA ALA A 228 3.95 -15.74 13.83
C ALA A 228 4.90 -16.47 12.87
N MET A 229 4.35 -17.42 12.12
CA MET A 229 5.06 -17.95 10.95
C MET A 229 4.93 -16.99 9.76
N LEU A 230 5.88 -17.05 8.83
CA LEU A 230 5.81 -16.32 7.58
C LEU A 230 4.70 -16.91 6.69
N VAL A 231 3.76 -16.07 6.24
CA VAL A 231 2.63 -16.48 5.39
C VAL A 231 2.84 -15.93 3.99
N ALA A 232 2.91 -16.83 3.00
CA ALA A 232 3.07 -16.38 1.62
C ALA A 232 1.76 -15.74 1.11
N PRO A 233 1.80 -14.70 0.26
CA PRO A 233 0.58 -14.07 -0.26
C PRO A 233 -0.36 -15.04 -1.00
N GLN A 234 0.14 -16.15 -1.52
CA GLN A 234 -0.65 -17.19 -2.18
C GLN A 234 -1.46 -18.05 -1.19
N GLU A 235 -1.07 -18.07 0.07
CA GLU A 235 -1.72 -18.84 1.15
C GLU A 235 -2.84 -18.02 1.83
N VAL A 236 -2.90 -16.71 1.56
CA VAL A 236 -3.93 -15.84 2.13
C VAL A 236 -5.21 -15.91 1.30
N THR A 237 -6.27 -16.40 1.94
CA THR A 237 -7.62 -16.39 1.36
C THR A 237 -8.24 -15.02 1.57
N VAL A 238 -8.68 -14.39 0.48
CA VAL A 238 -9.40 -13.12 0.52
C VAL A 238 -10.90 -13.41 0.45
N PRO A 239 -11.71 -12.88 1.38
CA PRO A 239 -13.16 -13.03 1.30
C PRO A 239 -13.71 -12.37 0.02
N PRO A 240 -14.72 -12.96 -0.64
CA PRO A 240 -15.34 -12.32 -1.78
C PRO A 240 -15.91 -10.96 -1.38
N VAL A 241 -15.66 -9.96 -2.22
CA VAL A 241 -16.26 -8.63 -2.04
C VAL A 241 -17.69 -8.72 -2.56
N GLU A 242 -18.69 -8.64 -1.69
CA GLU A 242 -20.07 -8.41 -2.14
C GLU A 242 -20.14 -7.00 -2.75
N GLY A 243 -20.60 -6.92 -4.00
CA GLY A 243 -20.54 -5.74 -4.85
C GLY A 243 -21.52 -4.64 -4.48
#